data_AF-A0A1M5LRK6-F1
#
_entry.id   AF-A0A1M5LRK6-F1
#
_cell.length_a   1.000
_cell.length_b   1.000
_cell.length_c   1.000
_cell.angle_alpha   90.00
_cell.angle_beta   90.00
_cell.angle_gamma   90.00
#
_symmetry.space_group_name_H-M   'P 1'
#
loop_
_entity.id
_entity.type
_entity.pdbx_description
1 polymer ?
#
loop_
_entity_poly.entity_id
_entity_poly.type
_entity_poly.pdbx_seq_one_letter_code
_entity_poly.pdbx_strand_id
1 'polypeptide(L)'
;MSKPSKEFINPTTLIAPAAAVYSHIAKVRRGTIVYISGQVPSDASGKIIGEGEFEAQVEQVFANLKIAVEAAGGVMADIVKLNYFLAAEVDQVDVPKMRPIRDRYLNVAKPPASTFVVVSRLMRPGWLIEIEAVAAIDD
;
A
#
# COMPACT_ATOMS: atom_id res chain seq x y z
N MET A 1 11.97 -13.61 -25.91
CA MET A 1 11.84 -12.45 -25.01
C MET A 1 12.10 -12.92 -23.58
N SER A 2 12.88 -12.18 -22.79
CA SER A 2 13.11 -12.49 -21.37
C SER A 2 11.79 -12.40 -20.60
N LYS A 3 11.56 -13.31 -19.64
CA LYS A 3 10.37 -13.25 -18.77
C LYS A 3 10.43 -11.99 -17.90
N PRO A 4 9.30 -11.37 -17.52
CA PRO A 4 9.29 -10.21 -16.61
C PRO A 4 9.88 -10.58 -15.25
N SER A 5 10.44 -9.62 -14.53
CA SER A 5 11.05 -9.80 -13.21
C SER A 5 10.02 -10.10 -12.12
N LYS A 6 8.82 -9.53 -12.25
CA LYS A 6 7.66 -9.75 -11.38
C LYS A 6 6.38 -9.99 -12.20
N GLU A 7 5.48 -10.78 -11.63
CA GLU A 7 4.23 -11.22 -12.27
C GLU A 7 3.09 -11.16 -11.25
N PHE A 8 1.95 -10.62 -11.66
CA PHE A 8 0.73 -10.58 -10.86
C PHE A 8 -0.28 -11.55 -11.44
N ILE A 9 -0.77 -12.48 -10.62
CA ILE A 9 -1.56 -13.62 -11.07
C ILE A 9 -2.89 -13.64 -10.31
N ASN A 10 -3.98 -13.74 -11.06
CA ASN A 10 -5.33 -13.92 -10.55
C ASN A 10 -5.90 -15.22 -11.10
N PRO A 11 -5.79 -16.35 -10.35
CA PRO A 11 -6.38 -17.61 -10.77
C PRO A 11 -7.90 -17.48 -10.97
N THR A 12 -8.42 -18.02 -12.07
CA THR A 12 -9.86 -17.98 -12.40
C THR A 12 -10.71 -18.84 -11.48
N THR A 13 -10.08 -19.72 -10.70
CA THR A 13 -10.72 -20.56 -9.68
C THR A 13 -10.92 -19.84 -8.34
N LEU A 14 -10.36 -18.64 -8.17
CA LEU A 14 -10.63 -17.77 -7.02
C LEU A 14 -11.63 -16.68 -7.40
N ILE A 15 -12.27 -16.08 -6.40
CA ILE A 15 -13.12 -14.91 -6.61
C ILE A 15 -12.31 -13.81 -7.32
N ALA A 16 -12.87 -13.23 -8.38
CA ALA A 16 -12.21 -12.13 -9.07
C ALA A 16 -12.03 -10.94 -8.10
N PRO A 17 -10.84 -10.35 -8.00
CA PRO A 17 -10.65 -9.15 -7.18
C PRO A 17 -11.61 -8.05 -7.62
N ALA A 18 -12.49 -7.64 -6.72
CA ALA A 18 -13.47 -6.58 -7.01
C ALA A 18 -12.74 -5.31 -7.46
N ALA A 19 -13.13 -4.75 -8.62
CA ALA A 19 -12.59 -3.50 -9.16
C ALA A 19 -11.04 -3.41 -9.22
N ALA A 20 -10.36 -4.54 -9.47
CA ALA A 20 -8.89 -4.59 -9.59
C ALA A 20 -8.15 -3.91 -8.41
N VAL A 21 -8.64 -4.11 -7.18
CA VAL A 21 -8.02 -3.51 -5.99
C VAL A 21 -6.75 -4.21 -5.50
N TYR A 22 -6.55 -5.45 -5.90
CA TYR A 22 -5.40 -6.28 -5.56
C TYR A 22 -5.22 -7.39 -6.59
N SER A 23 -4.04 -8.00 -6.57
CA SER A 23 -3.78 -9.29 -7.24
C SER A 23 -3.67 -10.40 -6.20
N HIS A 24 -4.26 -11.57 -6.45
CA HIS A 24 -4.20 -12.71 -5.52
C HIS A 24 -2.75 -13.12 -5.22
N ILE A 25 -1.89 -13.06 -6.23
CA ILE A 25 -0.51 -13.49 -6.13
C ILE A 25 0.39 -12.43 -6.75
N ALA A 26 1.46 -12.08 -6.04
CA ALA A 26 2.62 -11.41 -6.58
C ALA A 26 3.80 -12.39 -6.59
N LYS A 27 4.34 -12.67 -7.78
CA LYS A 27 5.47 -13.58 -7.98
C LYS A 27 6.70 -12.78 -8.41
N VAL A 28 7.73 -12.79 -7.57
CA VAL A 28 9.03 -12.20 -7.91
C VAL A 28 9.97 -13.30 -8.40
N ARG A 29 10.65 -13.06 -9.52
CA ARG A 29 11.56 -14.01 -10.18
C ARG A 29 13.03 -13.63 -10.05
N ARG A 30 13.32 -12.32 -10.01
CA ARG A 30 14.65 -11.72 -9.88
C ARG A 30 14.52 -10.33 -9.28
N GLY A 31 15.64 -9.76 -8.83
CA GLY A 31 15.71 -8.46 -8.16
C GLY A 31 15.84 -8.57 -6.65
N THR A 32 16.05 -7.42 -6.02
CA THR A 32 16.21 -7.27 -4.56
C THR A 32 14.86 -7.09 -3.89
N ILE A 33 14.59 -7.89 -2.85
CA ILE A 33 13.40 -7.74 -2.01
C ILE A 33 13.68 -6.71 -0.91
N VAL A 34 12.85 -5.68 -0.85
CA VAL A 34 12.89 -4.62 0.17
C VAL A 34 11.66 -4.72 1.05
N TYR A 35 11.88 -4.84 2.35
CA TYR A 35 10.84 -4.78 3.37
C TYR A 35 10.75 -3.36 3.91
N ILE A 36 9.59 -2.73 3.76
CA ILE A 36 9.32 -1.36 4.20
C ILE A 36 8.38 -1.42 5.39
N SER A 37 8.83 -0.95 6.55
CA SER A 37 8.01 -0.87 7.76
C SER A 37 6.72 -0.07 7.53
N GLY A 38 5.71 -0.30 8.38
CA GLY A 38 4.46 0.44 8.38
C GLY A 38 4.67 1.95 8.33
N GLN A 39 4.20 2.57 7.24
CA GLN A 39 4.18 4.01 7.09
C GLN A 39 2.88 4.55 7.70
N VAL A 40 3.03 5.65 8.40
CA VAL A 40 2.01 6.30 9.25
C VAL A 40 1.78 7.73 8.76
N PRO A 41 0.69 8.40 9.13
CA PRO A 41 0.33 9.72 8.59
C PRO A 41 1.08 10.83 9.33
N SER A 42 2.40 10.68 9.46
CA SER A 42 3.28 11.65 10.11
C SER A 42 4.34 12.15 9.13
N ASP A 43 4.71 13.42 9.26
CA ASP A 43 5.84 13.99 8.52
C ASP A 43 7.19 13.66 9.18
N ALA A 44 8.28 14.17 8.60
CA ALA A 44 9.64 13.95 9.11
C ALA A 44 9.90 14.53 10.52
N SER A 45 9.07 15.48 10.97
CA SER A 45 9.12 16.01 12.35
C SER A 45 8.35 15.14 13.34
N GLY A 46 7.60 14.16 12.85
CA GLY A 46 6.72 13.30 13.64
C GLY A 46 5.34 13.92 13.91
N LYS A 47 4.99 15.04 13.24
CA LYS A 47 3.67 15.67 13.34
C LYS A 47 2.67 14.91 12.47
N ILE A 48 1.46 14.72 12.99
CA ILE A 48 0.34 14.13 12.23
C ILE A 48 -0.09 15.10 11.12
N ILE A 49 -0.20 14.58 9.91
CA ILE A 49 -0.78 15.26 8.75
C ILE A 49 -2.20 14.76 8.56
N GLY A 50 -3.18 15.66 8.42
CA GLY A 50 -4.59 15.28 8.29
C GLY A 50 -5.22 14.79 9.59
N GLU A 51 -4.99 15.46 10.72
CA GLU A 51 -5.64 15.09 11.99
C GLU A 51 -7.17 15.16 11.84
N GLY A 52 -7.86 14.03 12.07
CA GLY A 52 -9.31 13.91 11.82
C GLY A 52 -9.72 13.80 10.35
N GLU A 53 -8.77 13.85 9.41
CA GLU A 53 -9.03 13.85 7.97
C GLU A 53 -8.48 12.57 7.31
N PHE A 54 -9.31 11.53 7.22
CA PHE A 54 -8.89 10.21 6.71
C PHE A 54 -8.19 10.28 5.34
N GLU A 55 -8.72 11.03 4.38
CA GLU A 55 -8.14 11.16 3.04
C GLU A 55 -6.74 11.80 3.07
N ALA A 56 -6.54 12.83 3.89
CA ALA A 56 -5.23 13.47 4.04
C ALA A 56 -4.21 12.52 4.71
N GLN A 57 -4.66 11.67 5.64
CA GLN A 57 -3.80 10.64 6.23
C GLN A 57 -3.40 9.56 5.22
N VAL A 58 -4.35 9.12 4.38
CA VAL A 58 -4.05 8.17 3.29
C VAL A 58 -3.01 8.76 2.33
N GLU A 59 -3.16 10.01 1.92
CA GLU A 59 -2.20 10.71 1.06
C GLU A 59 -0.80 10.72 1.70
N GLN A 60 -0.70 11.10 2.99
CA GLN A 60 0.57 11.16 3.69
C GLN A 60 1.24 9.78 3.79
N VAL A 61 0.47 8.73 4.08
CA VAL A 61 1.02 7.36 4.16
C VAL A 61 1.59 6.91 2.81
N PHE A 62 0.90 7.18 1.70
CA PHE A 62 1.42 6.86 0.37
C PHE A 62 2.64 7.73 -0.03
N ALA A 63 2.66 9.00 0.33
CA ALA A 63 3.84 9.86 0.16
C ALA A 63 5.05 9.31 0.94
N ASN A 64 4.84 8.83 2.16
CA ASN A 64 5.88 8.22 2.99
C ASN A 64 6.38 6.89 2.40
N LEU A 65 5.48 6.04 1.88
CA LEU A 65 5.86 4.83 1.14
C LEU A 65 6.71 5.14 -0.09
N LYS A 66 6.35 6.20 -0.84
CA LYS A 66 7.13 6.67 -1.99
C LYS A 66 8.54 7.06 -1.58
N ILE A 67 8.69 7.85 -0.51
CA ILE A 67 10.00 8.24 0.02
C ILE A 67 10.81 6.99 0.40
N ALA A 68 10.19 6.02 1.08
CA ALA A 68 10.87 4.82 1.54
C ALA A 68 11.37 3.93 0.38
N VAL A 69 10.54 3.70 -0.64
CA VAL A 69 10.94 2.88 -1.79
C VAL A 69 11.99 3.59 -2.66
N GLU A 70 11.90 4.92 -2.81
CA GLU A 70 12.89 5.73 -3.53
C GLU A 70 14.24 5.73 -2.81
N ALA A 71 14.25 5.79 -1.47
CA ALA A 71 15.48 5.69 -0.68
C ALA A 71 16.17 4.32 -0.83
N ALA A 72 15.42 3.27 -1.16
CA ALA A 72 15.94 1.94 -1.45
C ALA A 72 16.35 1.76 -2.94
N GLY A 73 16.27 2.81 -3.75
CA GLY A 73 16.61 2.79 -5.18
C GLY A 73 15.49 2.30 -6.10
N GLY A 74 14.26 2.18 -5.60
CA GLY A 74 13.09 1.74 -6.37
C GLY A 74 12.08 2.85 -6.65
N VAL A 75 10.93 2.46 -7.17
CA VAL A 75 9.77 3.33 -7.42
C VAL A 75 8.48 2.66 -6.91
N MET A 76 7.36 3.39 -6.87
CA MET A 76 6.08 2.82 -6.39
C MET A 76 5.60 1.60 -7.19
N ALA A 77 5.96 1.50 -8.48
CA ALA A 77 5.68 0.32 -9.30
C ALA A 77 6.47 -0.94 -8.87
N ASP A 78 7.44 -0.80 -7.94
CA ASP A 78 8.19 -1.89 -7.33
C ASP A 78 7.51 -2.53 -6.15
N ILE A 79 6.47 -1.90 -5.59
CA ILE A 79 5.67 -2.50 -4.55
C ILE A 79 4.92 -3.73 -5.08
N VAL A 80 5.13 -4.87 -4.43
CA VAL A 80 4.52 -6.16 -4.77
C VAL A 80 3.50 -6.63 -3.74
N LYS A 81 3.58 -6.13 -2.50
CA LYS A 81 2.61 -6.41 -1.43
C LYS A 81 2.33 -5.17 -0.59
N LEU A 82 1.07 -4.97 -0.22
CA LEU A 82 0.64 -3.98 0.77
C LEU A 82 -0.17 -4.64 1.90
N ASN A 83 0.07 -4.24 3.14
CA ASN A 83 -0.75 -4.58 4.30
C ASN A 83 -1.35 -3.29 4.84
N TYR A 84 -2.68 -3.19 4.82
CA TYR A 84 -3.42 -2.03 5.29
C TYR A 84 -4.01 -2.33 6.67
N PHE A 85 -3.75 -1.44 7.62
CA PHE A 85 -4.30 -1.48 8.98
C PHE A 85 -5.13 -0.22 9.20
N LEU A 86 -6.45 -0.38 9.22
CA LEU A 86 -7.40 0.71 9.43
C LEU A 86 -7.83 0.77 10.89
N ALA A 87 -7.75 1.92 11.53
CA ALA A 87 -8.26 2.09 12.89
C ALA A 87 -9.79 1.91 12.92
N ALA A 88 -10.30 1.23 13.95
CA ALA A 88 -11.73 0.95 14.11
C ALA A 88 -12.62 2.20 14.25
N GLU A 89 -12.03 3.36 14.53
CA GLU A 89 -12.74 4.64 14.61
C GLU A 89 -13.05 5.25 13.23
N VAL A 90 -12.45 4.74 12.14
CA VAL A 90 -12.78 5.19 10.79
C VAL A 90 -14.12 4.62 10.36
N ASP A 91 -15.03 5.50 9.93
CA ASP A 91 -16.31 5.08 9.38
C ASP A 91 -16.09 4.26 8.09
N GLN A 92 -16.79 3.12 8.00
CA GLN A 92 -16.75 2.27 6.82
C GLN A 92 -17.23 3.00 5.55
N VAL A 93 -18.05 4.06 5.68
CA VAL A 93 -18.46 4.88 4.52
C VAL A 93 -17.29 5.65 3.91
N ASP A 94 -16.24 5.91 4.69
CA ASP A 94 -15.08 6.68 4.26
C ASP A 94 -14.03 5.81 3.57
N VAL A 95 -14.01 4.51 3.84
CA VAL A 95 -13.01 3.57 3.29
C VAL A 95 -12.93 3.63 1.76
N PRO A 96 -14.03 3.68 0.98
CA PRO A 96 -13.96 3.83 -0.47
C PRO A 96 -13.24 5.11 -0.95
N LYS A 97 -13.23 6.18 -0.14
CA LYS A 97 -12.59 7.47 -0.48
C LYS A 97 -11.07 7.37 -0.61
N MET A 98 -10.45 6.32 -0.05
CA MET A 98 -9.01 6.11 -0.22
C MET A 98 -8.61 5.72 -1.66
N ARG A 99 -9.54 5.18 -2.46
CA ARG A 99 -9.22 4.55 -3.76
C ARG A 99 -8.66 5.55 -4.78
N PRO A 100 -9.26 6.72 -5.02
CA PRO A 100 -8.70 7.70 -5.94
C PRO A 100 -7.32 8.19 -5.52
N ILE A 101 -7.02 8.17 -4.22
CA ILE A 101 -5.70 8.53 -3.68
C ILE A 101 -4.69 7.43 -4.02
N ARG A 102 -4.97 6.20 -3.57
CA ARG A 102 -4.14 5.02 -3.87
C ARG A 102 -3.83 4.89 -5.36
N ASP A 103 -4.82 5.13 -6.21
CA ASP A 103 -4.71 4.94 -7.66
C ASP A 103 -3.75 5.95 -8.33
N ARG A 104 -3.41 7.06 -7.66
CA ARG A 104 -2.32 7.96 -8.10
C ARG A 104 -0.93 7.36 -7.88
N TYR A 105 -0.80 6.44 -6.92
CA TYR A 105 0.47 5.85 -6.52
C TYR A 105 0.70 4.45 -7.10
N LEU A 106 -0.37 3.69 -7.37
CA LEU A 106 -0.29 2.28 -7.77
C LEU A 106 -0.72 2.04 -9.21
N ASN A 107 -0.14 1.02 -9.84
CA ASN A 107 -0.60 0.53 -11.13
C ASN A 107 -1.91 -0.24 -10.99
N VAL A 108 -3.04 0.41 -11.29
CA VAL A 108 -4.38 -0.20 -11.21
C VAL A 108 -4.62 -1.34 -12.19
N ALA A 109 -3.85 -1.43 -13.28
CA ALA A 109 -3.96 -2.54 -14.23
C ALA A 109 -3.29 -3.82 -13.71
N LYS A 110 -2.31 -3.67 -12.80
CA LYS A 110 -1.55 -4.76 -12.17
C LYS A 110 -1.27 -4.40 -10.71
N PRO A 111 -2.32 -4.32 -9.87
CA PRO A 111 -2.17 -3.87 -8.49
C PRO A 111 -1.32 -4.87 -7.68
N PRO A 112 -0.61 -4.42 -6.64
CA PRO A 112 0.08 -5.30 -5.71
C PRO A 112 -0.87 -6.34 -5.10
N ALA A 113 -0.29 -7.43 -4.57
CA ALA A 113 -1.04 -8.24 -3.62
C ALA A 113 -1.40 -7.37 -2.40
N SER A 114 -2.50 -7.67 -1.72
CA SER A 114 -2.83 -6.92 -0.51
C SER A 114 -3.64 -7.67 0.54
N THR A 115 -3.61 -7.13 1.75
CA THR A 115 -4.44 -7.52 2.88
C THR A 115 -4.96 -6.26 3.53
N PHE A 116 -6.24 -6.22 3.88
CA PHE A 116 -6.86 -5.08 4.53
C PHE A 116 -7.58 -5.56 5.78
N VAL A 117 -7.23 -5.01 6.93
CA VAL A 117 -7.85 -5.35 8.21
C VAL A 117 -8.24 -4.09 8.98
N VAL A 118 -9.34 -4.19 9.72
CA VAL A 118 -9.72 -3.21 10.73
C VAL A 118 -9.10 -3.66 12.05
N VAL A 119 -8.31 -2.79 12.67
CA VAL A 119 -7.65 -3.04 13.96
C VAL A 119 -8.27 -2.17 15.04
N SER A 120 -8.21 -2.62 16.30
CA SER A 120 -8.81 -1.89 17.44
C SER A 120 -8.24 -0.48 17.60
N ARG A 121 -6.95 -0.29 17.29
CA ARG A 121 -6.23 0.99 17.28
C ARG A 121 -4.87 0.84 16.62
N LEU A 122 -4.29 1.96 16.20
CA LEU A 122 -2.89 2.07 15.81
C LEU A 122 -2.02 2.54 17.00
N MET A 123 -0.70 2.61 16.82
CA MET A 123 0.24 2.88 17.90
C MET A 123 0.03 4.25 18.56
N ARG A 124 -0.27 5.30 17.79
CA ARG A 124 -0.56 6.64 18.33
C ARG A 124 -2.03 7.01 18.13
N PRO A 125 -2.66 7.68 19.11
CA PRO A 125 -3.95 8.32 18.92
C PRO A 125 -3.94 9.27 17.71
N GLY A 126 -5.04 9.32 16.98
CA GLY A 126 -5.20 10.18 15.80
C GLY A 126 -4.63 9.57 14.51
N TRP A 127 -3.92 8.45 14.55
CA TRP A 127 -3.60 7.68 13.34
C TRP A 127 -4.80 6.82 12.94
N LEU A 128 -5.29 7.06 11.73
CA LEU A 128 -6.46 6.40 11.16
C LEU A 128 -6.08 5.24 10.24
N ILE A 129 -4.88 5.29 9.65
CA ILE A 129 -4.38 4.25 8.75
C ILE A 129 -2.85 4.09 8.84
N GLU A 130 -2.40 2.84 8.77
CA GLU A 130 -0.99 2.47 8.63
C GLU A 130 -0.87 1.47 7.47
N ILE A 131 0.17 1.62 6.65
CA ILE A 131 0.40 0.74 5.50
C ILE A 131 1.85 0.26 5.49
N GLU A 132 2.05 -1.05 5.57
CA GLU A 132 3.33 -1.73 5.38
C GLU A 132 3.45 -2.21 3.93
N ALA A 133 4.68 -2.22 3.38
CA ALA A 133 4.92 -2.62 2.01
C ALA A 133 6.11 -3.58 1.86
N VAL A 134 6.03 -4.43 0.83
CA VAL A 134 7.17 -5.17 0.29
C VAL A 134 7.35 -4.75 -1.15
N ALA A 135 8.59 -4.43 -1.53
CA ALA A 135 8.98 -4.10 -2.90
C ALA A 135 9.97 -5.11 -3.48
N ALA A 136 9.96 -5.24 -4.80
CA ALA A 136 10.93 -5.99 -5.59
C ALA A 136 11.52 -5.06 -6.65
N ILE A 137 12.77 -4.67 -6.43
CA ILE A 137 13.53 -3.72 -7.25
C ILE A 137 14.43 -4.51 -8.19
N ASP A 138 14.37 -4.19 -9.49
CA ASP A 138 15.23 -4.84 -10.48
C ASP A 138 16.70 -4.42 -10.27
N ASP A 139 17.63 -5.34 -10.55
CA ASP A 139 19.09 -5.11 -10.46
C ASP A 139 19.62 -4.21 -11.59
#